data_AF-A0A7W1W8S7-F1
#
_entry.id   AF-A0A7W1W8S7-F1
#
_cell.length_a   1.000
_cell.length_b   1.000
_cell.length_c   1.000
_cell.angle_alpha   90.00
_cell.angle_beta   90.00
_cell.angle_gamma   90.00
#
_symmetry.space_group_name_H-M   'P 1'
#
loop_
_entity.id
_entity.type
_entity.pdbx_description
1 polymer ?
#
loop_
_entity_poly.entity_id
_entity_poly.type
_entity_poly.pdbx_seq_one_letter_code
_entity_poly.pdbx_strand_id
1 'polypeptide(L)'
;MKSFFVSTILVLTFCVGTFAQTNETSPCPTISVTGPEEITKPDEPMTFTAEVSKEAKKFKTEYKWTVTNGEIIEGQGTKVIKVLWKDMFGKSLLAEFEVIGLPKNCVSVASETAATVCPPSSKLVDEFSGPISQIDKARLDNLFVEIQNDPSAVAYIFERFERKTSQNVIERKIQKITDYLIKEKRIEKDRFVISTAISDENLTQYFIVPPGASPPEIEDNN
;
A
#
# COMPACT_ATOMS: atom_id res chain seq x y z
N MET A 1 92.76 -2.52 59.98
CA MET A 1 92.24 -1.20 59.58
C MET A 1 91.16 -1.42 58.52
N LYS A 2 89.99 -0.79 58.71
CA LYS A 2 88.93 -0.46 57.72
C LYS A 2 88.28 -1.65 57.00
N SER A 3 87.12 -2.16 57.46
CA SER A 3 85.76 -1.71 57.10
C SER A 3 85.50 -1.73 55.59
N PHE A 4 84.61 -2.60 55.13
CA PHE A 4 83.51 -2.21 54.23
C PHE A 4 82.41 -3.29 54.25
N PHE A 5 81.27 -2.91 54.82
CA PHE A 5 79.98 -3.59 54.73
C PHE A 5 79.29 -2.99 53.50
N VAL A 6 78.89 -3.80 52.51
CA VAL A 6 77.93 -3.34 51.49
C VAL A 6 76.90 -4.43 51.27
N SER A 7 75.66 -4.01 51.47
CA SER A 7 74.43 -4.77 51.59
C SER A 7 73.92 -5.24 50.22
N THR A 8 73.65 -6.53 50.07
CA THR A 8 73.06 -7.13 48.87
C THR A 8 71.54 -7.05 48.98
N ILE A 9 70.91 -6.14 48.24
CA ILE A 9 69.45 -6.03 48.13
C ILE A 9 68.95 -7.12 47.18
N LEU A 10 68.19 -8.07 47.72
CA LEU A 10 67.48 -9.11 46.99
C LEU A 10 66.09 -8.60 46.60
N VAL A 11 65.89 -8.26 45.32
CA VAL A 11 64.60 -7.82 44.79
C VAL A 11 63.78 -9.06 44.40
N LEU A 12 62.75 -9.37 45.20
CA LEU A 12 61.72 -10.37 44.90
C LEU A 12 60.70 -9.78 43.92
N THR A 13 60.85 -10.08 42.63
CA THR A 13 59.89 -9.74 41.57
C THR A 13 58.69 -10.69 41.65
N PHE A 14 57.59 -10.18 42.21
CA PHE A 14 56.29 -10.85 42.23
C PHE A 14 55.62 -10.63 40.86
N CYS A 15 55.61 -11.65 39.99
CA CYS A 15 54.80 -11.65 38.77
C CYS A 15 53.32 -11.79 39.18
N VAL A 16 52.63 -10.67 39.31
CA VAL A 16 51.16 -10.65 39.37
C VAL A 16 50.66 -10.93 37.96
N GLY A 17 50.22 -12.16 37.71
CA GLY A 17 49.48 -12.50 36.50
C GLY A 17 48.14 -11.78 36.53
N THR A 18 48.05 -10.64 35.86
CA THR A 18 46.76 -9.98 35.60
C THR A 18 46.01 -10.82 34.57
N PHE A 19 45.09 -11.67 35.02
CA PHE A 19 44.03 -12.18 34.15
C PHE A 19 43.10 -11.00 33.85
N ALA A 20 43.34 -10.32 32.73
CA ALA A 20 42.33 -9.47 32.14
C ALA A 20 41.16 -10.39 31.76
N GLN A 21 40.08 -10.37 32.53
CA GLN A 21 38.81 -10.90 32.06
C GLN A 21 38.37 -9.97 30.93
N THR A 22 38.65 -10.39 29.70
CA THR A 22 38.05 -9.78 28.52
C THR A 22 36.55 -10.02 28.65
N ASN A 23 35.81 -9.01 29.09
CA ASN A 23 34.36 -8.98 28.90
C ASN A 23 34.14 -9.17 27.40
N GLU A 24 33.75 -10.38 27.00
CA GLU A 24 33.18 -10.62 25.68
C GLU A 24 31.87 -9.83 25.63
N THR A 25 31.94 -8.56 25.27
CA THR A 25 30.83 -7.88 24.60
C THR A 25 30.53 -8.72 23.37
N SER A 26 29.60 -9.67 23.48
CA SER A 26 29.08 -10.38 22.33
C SER A 26 28.51 -9.31 21.39
N PRO A 27 29.14 -9.08 20.22
CA PRO A 27 28.72 -8.00 19.35
C PRO A 27 27.32 -8.34 18.85
N CYS A 28 26.36 -7.46 19.11
CA CYS A 28 25.01 -7.60 18.58
C CYS A 28 25.05 -7.65 17.04
N PRO A 29 24.25 -8.51 16.40
CA PRO A 29 24.18 -8.51 14.95
C PRO A 29 23.51 -7.25 14.41
N THR A 30 23.92 -6.85 13.22
CA THR A 30 23.23 -5.85 12.40
C THR A 30 22.15 -6.53 11.57
N ILE A 31 20.99 -5.89 11.49
CA ILE A 31 19.82 -6.37 10.73
C ILE A 31 19.39 -5.24 9.80
N SER A 32 19.11 -5.56 8.55
CA SER A 32 18.53 -4.65 7.57
C SER A 32 17.51 -5.38 6.71
N VAL A 33 16.55 -4.63 6.17
CA VAL A 33 15.59 -5.11 5.19
C VAL A 33 15.73 -4.24 3.96
N THR A 34 15.63 -4.82 2.77
CA THR A 34 15.64 -4.13 1.48
C THR A 34 14.49 -4.61 0.60
N GLY A 35 14.13 -3.76 -0.36
CA GLY A 35 13.12 -4.03 -1.38
C GLY A 35 11.84 -3.22 -1.20
N PRO A 36 10.87 -3.39 -2.12
CA PRO A 36 11.04 -4.05 -3.41
C PRO A 36 11.94 -3.25 -4.36
N GLU A 37 12.64 -3.96 -5.26
CA GLU A 37 13.58 -3.32 -6.20
C GLU A 37 12.86 -2.55 -7.33
N GLU A 38 11.60 -2.90 -7.63
CA GLU A 38 10.79 -2.26 -8.66
C GLU A 38 9.41 -1.85 -8.13
N ILE A 39 8.80 -0.86 -8.80
CA ILE A 39 7.38 -0.55 -8.63
C ILE A 39 6.60 -1.75 -9.18
N THR A 40 6.10 -2.58 -8.28
CA THR A 40 5.31 -3.76 -8.61
C THR A 40 3.95 -3.33 -9.12
N LYS A 41 3.39 -4.04 -10.10
CA LYS A 41 2.02 -3.81 -10.55
C LYS A 41 1.04 -4.38 -9.53
N PRO A 42 -0.22 -3.92 -9.51
CA PRO A 42 -1.26 -4.58 -8.75
C PRO A 42 -1.28 -6.09 -9.07
N ASP A 43 -1.48 -6.91 -8.03
CA ASP A 43 -1.52 -8.38 -8.10
C ASP A 43 -0.21 -9.10 -8.49
N GLU A 44 0.91 -8.39 -8.67
CA GLU A 44 2.23 -9.02 -8.82
C GLU A 44 2.93 -9.14 -7.45
N PRO A 45 3.50 -10.31 -7.08
CA PRO A 45 4.20 -10.46 -5.82
C PRO A 45 5.48 -9.61 -5.76
N MET A 46 5.66 -8.88 -4.68
CA MET A 46 6.90 -8.16 -4.37
C MET A 46 7.81 -8.96 -3.44
N THR A 47 9.12 -8.77 -3.59
CA THR A 47 10.12 -9.46 -2.79
C THR A 47 10.78 -8.52 -1.81
N PHE A 48 10.81 -8.93 -0.53
CA PHE A 48 11.62 -8.29 0.50
C PHE A 48 12.74 -9.23 0.93
N THR A 49 13.93 -8.66 1.15
CA THR A 49 15.11 -9.41 1.57
C THR A 49 15.64 -8.83 2.87
N ALA A 50 15.83 -9.69 3.87
CA ALA A 50 16.49 -9.35 5.11
C ALA A 50 17.95 -9.80 5.09
N GLU A 51 18.84 -8.91 5.51
CA GLU A 51 20.23 -9.25 5.80
C GLU A 51 20.45 -9.26 7.31
N VAL A 52 21.15 -10.29 7.77
CA VAL A 52 21.53 -10.45 9.17
C VAL A 52 23.02 -10.76 9.19
N SER A 53 23.77 -9.96 9.95
CA SER A 53 25.22 -10.10 10.04
C SER A 53 25.64 -11.42 10.69
N LYS A 54 26.91 -11.81 10.51
CA LYS A 54 27.39 -13.16 10.87
C LYS A 54 27.39 -13.43 12.38
N GLU A 55 27.38 -12.38 13.20
CA GLU A 55 27.34 -12.42 14.65
C GLU A 55 26.09 -13.16 15.17
N ALA A 56 24.98 -13.12 14.43
CA ALA A 56 23.76 -13.82 14.78
C ALA A 56 23.93 -15.34 14.89
N LYS A 57 24.92 -15.93 14.20
CA LYS A 57 25.21 -17.38 14.26
C LYS A 57 25.62 -17.87 15.65
N LYS A 58 26.01 -16.95 16.54
CA LYS A 58 26.31 -17.26 17.95
C LYS A 58 25.06 -17.57 18.76
N PHE A 59 23.87 -17.28 18.23
CA PHE A 59 22.60 -17.45 18.90
C PHE A 59 21.73 -18.43 18.11
N LYS A 60 20.81 -19.11 18.81
CA LYS A 60 19.77 -19.91 18.17
C LYS A 60 18.63 -18.98 17.75
N THR A 61 18.71 -18.46 16.54
CA THR A 61 17.77 -17.46 16.04
C THR A 61 16.66 -18.08 15.19
N GLU A 62 15.46 -17.52 15.30
CA GLU A 62 14.33 -17.78 14.39
C GLU A 62 13.92 -16.46 13.71
N TYR A 63 13.30 -16.55 12.53
CA TYR A 63 12.90 -15.38 11.76
C TYR A 63 11.39 -15.28 11.70
N LYS A 64 10.88 -14.06 11.82
CA LYS A 64 9.46 -13.77 11.69
C LYS A 64 9.26 -12.52 10.86
N TRP A 65 8.35 -12.62 9.91
CA TRP A 65 7.89 -11.48 9.11
C TRP A 65 6.49 -11.06 9.50
N THR A 66 6.28 -9.75 9.57
CA THR A 66 4.98 -9.11 9.69
C THR A 66 4.84 -8.10 8.55
N VAL A 67 3.70 -8.08 7.87
CA VAL A 67 3.42 -7.10 6.80
C VAL A 67 2.12 -6.35 7.08
N THR A 68 2.06 -5.10 6.65
CA THR A 68 0.83 -4.28 6.69
C THR A 68 0.27 -4.10 5.28
N ASN A 69 -1.05 -4.05 5.13
CA ASN A 69 -1.73 -3.84 3.84
C ASN A 69 -1.46 -4.89 2.73
N GLY A 70 -0.75 -5.98 3.04
CA GLY A 70 -0.48 -7.08 2.12
C GLY A 70 -0.52 -8.44 2.80
N GLU A 71 -0.28 -9.49 2.01
CA GLU A 71 -0.30 -10.89 2.44
C GLU A 71 1.03 -11.56 2.09
N ILE A 72 1.67 -12.22 3.05
CA ILE A 72 2.87 -13.03 2.78
C ILE A 72 2.43 -14.33 2.13
N ILE A 73 2.77 -14.52 0.86
CA ILE A 73 2.39 -15.70 0.08
C ILE A 73 3.49 -16.77 0.06
N GLU A 74 4.74 -16.40 0.37
CA GLU A 74 5.88 -17.33 0.38
C GLU A 74 6.99 -16.82 1.32
N GLY A 75 7.77 -17.75 1.90
CA GLY A 75 9.05 -17.43 2.54
C GLY A 75 9.02 -17.06 4.02
N GLN A 76 7.87 -17.20 4.69
CA GLN A 76 7.78 -17.00 6.14
C GLN A 76 8.78 -17.91 6.87
N GLY A 77 9.42 -17.38 7.92
CA GLY A 77 10.50 -18.09 8.63
C GLY A 77 11.85 -18.07 7.91
N THR A 78 11.96 -17.42 6.76
CA THR A 78 13.23 -17.29 6.01
C THR A 78 13.69 -15.83 5.93
N LYS A 79 14.83 -15.56 5.28
CA LYS A 79 15.33 -14.19 5.07
C LYS A 79 14.71 -13.49 3.86
N VAL A 80 13.89 -14.18 3.08
CA VAL A 80 13.28 -13.64 1.86
C VAL A 80 11.80 -13.98 1.89
N ILE A 81 10.94 -12.98 1.71
CA ILE A 81 9.50 -13.19 1.57
C ILE A 81 8.99 -12.67 0.24
N LYS A 82 7.92 -13.29 -0.25
CA LYS A 82 7.07 -12.73 -1.29
C LYS A 82 5.76 -12.28 -0.69
N VAL A 83 5.36 -11.07 -1.04
CA VAL A 83 4.16 -10.40 -0.52
C VAL A 83 3.26 -10.03 -1.68
N LEU A 84 1.97 -10.35 -1.57
CA LEU A 84 0.94 -9.90 -2.49
C LEU A 84 0.25 -8.67 -1.91
N TRP A 85 0.16 -7.60 -2.68
CA TRP A 85 -0.50 -6.35 -2.29
C TRP A 85 -1.45 -5.90 -3.39
N LYS A 86 -2.76 -6.02 -3.15
CA LYS A 86 -3.79 -5.75 -4.16
C LYS A 86 -4.24 -4.29 -4.17
N ASP A 87 -4.37 -3.71 -2.98
CA ASP A 87 -4.90 -2.37 -2.79
C ASP A 87 -3.76 -1.37 -2.55
N MET A 88 -2.99 -1.11 -3.60
CA MET A 88 -1.76 -0.32 -3.53
C MET A 88 -1.97 1.19 -3.70
N PHE A 89 -3.17 1.64 -4.05
CA PHE A 89 -3.40 3.03 -4.43
C PHE A 89 -3.49 3.94 -3.21
N GLY A 90 -2.55 4.90 -3.11
CA GLY A 90 -2.50 5.87 -2.02
C GLY A 90 -2.18 5.29 -0.64
N LYS A 91 -1.72 4.03 -0.57
CA LYS A 91 -1.38 3.32 0.67
C LYS A 91 0.09 2.93 0.64
N SER A 92 0.73 2.80 1.79
CA SER A 92 2.07 2.21 1.90
C SER A 92 2.00 0.81 2.50
N LEU A 93 2.95 -0.05 2.11
CA LEU A 93 3.13 -1.36 2.70
C LEU A 93 4.43 -1.36 3.50
N LEU A 94 4.32 -1.68 4.79
CA LEU A 94 5.45 -1.89 5.69
C LEU A 94 5.71 -3.38 5.85
N ALA A 95 6.94 -3.81 5.57
CA ALA A 95 7.44 -5.15 5.88
C ALA A 95 8.39 -5.05 7.08
N GLU A 96 8.07 -5.76 8.15
CA GLU A 96 8.85 -5.84 9.38
C GLU A 96 9.45 -7.24 9.52
N PHE A 97 10.76 -7.28 9.77
CA PHE A 97 11.53 -8.49 10.00
C PHE A 97 12.04 -8.52 11.43
N GLU A 98 11.71 -9.59 12.15
CA GLU A 98 12.11 -9.84 13.53
C GLU A 98 13.02 -11.08 13.61
N VAL A 99 14.14 -10.93 14.30
CA VAL A 99 15.07 -12.00 14.66
C VAL A 99 14.85 -12.40 16.12
N ILE A 100 14.14 -13.51 16.32
CA ILE A 100 13.82 -14.06 17.64
C ILE A 100 15.05 -14.79 18.19
N GLY A 101 15.29 -14.71 19.50
CA GLY A 101 16.37 -15.44 20.18
C GLY A 101 17.66 -14.63 20.41
N LEU A 102 17.66 -13.34 20.06
CA LEU A 102 18.76 -12.43 20.39
C LEU A 102 18.71 -11.97 21.87
N PRO A 103 19.86 -11.58 22.45
CA PRO A 103 19.89 -10.95 23.78
C PRO A 103 19.03 -9.69 23.83
N LYS A 104 18.38 -9.44 24.99
CA LYS A 104 17.46 -8.30 25.18
C LYS A 104 18.08 -6.91 24.90
N ASN A 105 19.40 -6.80 24.98
CA ASN A 105 20.13 -5.57 24.72
C ASN A 105 20.48 -5.37 23.22
N CYS A 106 20.14 -6.33 22.36
CA CYS A 106 20.34 -6.22 20.92
C CYS A 106 19.03 -5.81 20.24
N VAL A 107 19.16 -4.98 19.20
CA VAL A 107 18.05 -4.70 18.30
C VAL A 107 17.73 -5.98 17.52
N SER A 108 16.47 -6.39 17.53
CA SER A 108 15.99 -7.61 16.88
C SER A 108 15.08 -7.35 15.68
N VAL A 109 14.75 -6.09 15.40
CA VAL A 109 13.76 -5.73 14.38
C VAL A 109 14.37 -4.77 13.36
N ALA A 110 14.06 -4.99 12.09
CA ALA A 110 14.29 -4.05 11.00
C ALA A 110 13.06 -4.01 10.09
N SER A 111 12.87 -2.94 9.34
CA SER A 111 11.70 -2.79 8.48
C SER A 111 12.04 -2.03 7.20
N GLU A 112 11.25 -2.23 6.17
CA GLU A 112 11.31 -1.48 4.92
C GLU A 112 9.89 -1.17 4.41
N THR A 113 9.75 -0.04 3.71
CA THR A 113 8.46 0.41 3.17
C THR A 113 8.47 0.36 1.64
N ALA A 114 7.52 -0.36 1.05
CA ALA A 114 7.29 -0.27 -0.39
C ALA A 114 6.57 1.03 -0.74
N ALA A 115 7.02 1.69 -1.81
CA ALA A 115 6.38 2.87 -2.35
C ALA A 115 4.99 2.54 -2.92
N THR A 116 4.05 3.45 -2.71
CA THR A 116 2.70 3.40 -3.30
C THR A 116 2.75 3.69 -4.80
N VAL A 117 1.80 3.13 -5.55
CA VAL A 117 1.47 3.66 -6.89
C VAL A 117 0.61 4.91 -6.71
N CYS A 118 0.89 5.96 -7.48
CA CYS A 118 0.03 7.14 -7.51
C CYS A 118 -1.37 6.73 -7.97
N PRO A 119 -2.44 7.06 -7.22
CA PRO A 119 -3.80 6.72 -7.64
C PRO A 119 -4.08 7.36 -9.01
N PRO A 120 -4.70 6.62 -9.93
CA PRO A 120 -5.15 7.20 -11.19
C PRO A 120 -6.24 8.25 -10.92
N SER A 121 -6.46 9.16 -11.88
CA SER A 121 -7.54 10.12 -11.81
C SER A 121 -8.77 9.63 -12.59
N SER A 122 -9.96 10.08 -12.19
CA SER A 122 -11.18 9.88 -12.96
C SER A 122 -11.12 10.61 -14.30
N LYS A 123 -11.64 10.00 -15.36
CA LYS A 123 -11.72 10.58 -16.72
C LYS A 123 -13.14 11.07 -16.99
N LEU A 124 -13.31 12.36 -17.31
CA LEU A 124 -14.54 12.88 -17.90
C LEU A 124 -14.65 12.36 -19.33
N VAL A 125 -15.72 11.63 -19.63
CA VAL A 125 -16.00 11.07 -20.97
C VAL A 125 -16.88 12.01 -21.77
N ASP A 126 -17.92 12.56 -21.13
CA ASP A 126 -18.90 13.40 -21.81
C ASP A 126 -19.58 14.35 -20.83
N GLU A 127 -20.02 15.50 -21.33
CA GLU A 127 -20.77 16.52 -20.61
C GLU A 127 -21.74 17.21 -21.57
N PHE A 128 -23.02 17.20 -21.22
CA PHE A 128 -24.04 17.80 -22.06
C PHE A 128 -25.33 18.11 -21.29
N SER A 129 -26.08 19.09 -21.79
CA SER A 129 -27.47 19.33 -21.39
C SER A 129 -28.42 18.64 -22.36
N GLY A 130 -29.54 18.14 -21.84
CA GLY A 130 -30.52 17.43 -22.65
C GLY A 130 -31.92 17.43 -22.04
N PRO A 131 -32.94 17.04 -22.81
CA PRO A 131 -34.32 16.98 -22.34
C PRO A 131 -34.47 15.93 -21.22
N ILE A 132 -34.95 16.34 -20.06
CA ILE A 132 -35.12 15.49 -18.86
C ILE A 132 -35.96 14.22 -19.17
N SER A 133 -36.94 14.33 -20.06
CA SER A 133 -37.85 13.23 -20.39
C SER A 133 -37.23 12.10 -21.25
N GLN A 134 -36.05 12.33 -21.84
CA GLN A 134 -35.41 11.41 -22.78
C GLN A 134 -33.99 11.06 -22.34
N ILE A 135 -33.42 10.03 -22.98
CA ILE A 135 -32.02 9.63 -22.82
C ILE A 135 -31.37 9.68 -24.20
N ASP A 136 -30.10 10.07 -24.27
CA ASP A 136 -29.30 10.00 -25.49
C ASP A 136 -28.61 8.63 -25.55
N LYS A 137 -29.23 7.70 -26.28
CA LYS A 137 -28.71 6.34 -26.43
C LYS A 137 -27.34 6.30 -27.11
N ALA A 138 -27.06 7.21 -28.05
CA ALA A 138 -25.77 7.24 -28.73
C ALA A 138 -24.63 7.65 -27.78
N ARG A 139 -24.89 8.58 -26.86
CA ARG A 139 -23.90 8.95 -25.83
C ARG A 139 -23.69 7.84 -24.80
N LEU A 140 -24.77 7.14 -24.41
CA LEU A 140 -24.66 5.94 -23.56
C LEU A 140 -23.89 4.81 -24.26
N ASP A 141 -23.96 4.72 -25.59
CA ASP A 141 -23.17 3.76 -26.36
C ASP A 141 -21.68 4.09 -26.34
N ASN A 142 -21.34 5.38 -26.44
CA ASN A 142 -19.95 5.82 -26.28
C ASN A 142 -19.43 5.53 -24.87
N LEU A 143 -20.24 5.77 -23.83
CA LEU A 143 -19.89 5.40 -22.46
C LEU A 143 -19.68 3.87 -22.33
N PHE A 144 -20.53 3.07 -22.97
CA PHE A 144 -20.36 1.61 -22.97
C PHE A 144 -19.05 1.16 -23.61
N VAL A 145 -18.60 1.81 -24.69
CA VAL A 145 -17.28 1.54 -25.28
C VAL A 145 -16.16 1.78 -24.26
N GLU A 146 -16.23 2.87 -23.50
CA GLU A 146 -15.24 3.17 -22.45
C GLU A 146 -15.25 2.12 -21.33
N ILE A 147 -16.43 1.65 -20.91
CA ILE A 147 -16.59 0.55 -19.93
C ILE A 147 -15.96 -0.77 -20.44
N GLN A 148 -16.00 -1.02 -21.74
CA GLN A 148 -15.37 -2.22 -22.34
C GLN A 148 -13.84 -2.08 -22.44
N ASN A 149 -13.34 -0.88 -22.69
CA ASN A 149 -11.91 -0.60 -22.77
C ASN A 149 -11.19 -0.79 -21.42
N ASP A 150 -11.86 -0.49 -20.31
CA ASP A 150 -11.39 -0.78 -18.95
C ASP A 150 -12.42 -1.62 -18.17
N PRO A 151 -12.33 -2.96 -18.22
CA PRO A 151 -13.24 -3.85 -17.51
C PRO A 151 -13.20 -3.69 -15.98
N SER A 152 -12.15 -3.10 -15.43
CA SER A 152 -11.99 -2.89 -13.99
C SER A 152 -12.54 -1.55 -13.51
N ALA A 153 -12.80 -0.61 -14.42
CA ALA A 153 -13.38 0.67 -14.10
C ALA A 153 -14.90 0.61 -13.87
N VAL A 154 -15.37 1.57 -13.07
CA VAL A 154 -16.79 1.85 -12.83
C VAL A 154 -17.17 3.13 -13.55
N ALA A 155 -18.27 3.09 -14.31
CA ALA A 155 -18.82 4.30 -14.92
C ALA A 155 -19.67 5.08 -13.91
N TYR A 156 -19.44 6.37 -13.79
CA TYR A 156 -20.28 7.27 -13.01
C TYR A 156 -21.11 8.13 -13.96
N ILE A 157 -22.42 8.13 -13.76
CA ILE A 157 -23.38 8.94 -14.49
C ILE A 157 -23.98 9.95 -13.53
N PHE A 158 -23.59 11.21 -13.68
CA PHE A 158 -24.10 12.30 -12.87
C PHE A 158 -25.23 13.00 -13.62
N GLU A 159 -26.38 13.07 -12.96
CA GLU A 159 -27.58 13.71 -13.49
C GLU A 159 -27.96 14.86 -12.57
N ARG A 160 -27.68 16.09 -13.01
CA ARG A 160 -28.13 17.29 -12.30
C ARG A 160 -29.44 17.78 -12.87
N PHE A 161 -30.35 18.14 -11.99
CA PHE A 161 -31.69 18.57 -12.33
C PHE A 161 -31.99 19.95 -11.78
N GLU A 162 -32.77 20.72 -12.53
CA GLU A 162 -33.35 21.96 -12.02
C GLU A 162 -34.20 21.70 -10.77
N ARG A 163 -34.13 22.60 -9.79
CA ARG A 163 -34.87 22.51 -8.51
C ARG A 163 -36.39 22.27 -8.67
N LYS A 164 -36.98 22.75 -9.76
CA LYS A 164 -38.41 22.58 -10.07
C LYS A 164 -38.78 21.19 -10.61
N THR A 165 -37.80 20.33 -10.88
CA THR A 165 -38.02 19.01 -11.47
C THR A 165 -38.67 18.09 -10.43
N SER A 166 -39.83 17.52 -10.76
CA SER A 166 -40.52 16.60 -9.85
C SER A 166 -39.76 15.28 -9.69
N GLN A 167 -39.78 14.71 -8.49
CA GLN A 167 -39.16 13.42 -8.17
C GLN A 167 -39.56 12.29 -9.14
N ASN A 168 -40.84 12.18 -9.50
CA ASN A 168 -41.33 11.18 -10.45
C ASN A 168 -40.67 11.28 -11.83
N VAL A 169 -40.28 12.48 -12.26
CA VAL A 169 -39.61 12.69 -13.55
C VAL A 169 -38.15 12.26 -13.46
N ILE A 170 -37.47 12.58 -12.36
CA ILE A 170 -36.10 12.15 -12.05
C ILE A 170 -36.01 10.62 -12.06
N GLU A 171 -36.88 9.96 -11.29
CA GLU A 171 -36.91 8.50 -11.17
C GLU A 171 -37.14 7.81 -12.51
N ARG A 172 -38.05 8.35 -13.35
CA ARG A 172 -38.27 7.81 -14.70
C ARG A 172 -37.03 7.94 -15.59
N LYS A 173 -36.28 9.05 -15.50
CA LYS A 173 -35.04 9.20 -16.28
C LYS A 173 -33.99 8.18 -15.82
N ILE A 174 -33.77 8.06 -14.51
CA ILE A 174 -32.83 7.09 -13.93
C ILE A 174 -33.21 5.65 -14.32
N GLN A 175 -34.49 5.31 -14.28
CA GLN A 175 -34.98 3.99 -14.68
C GLN A 175 -34.72 3.73 -16.16
N LYS A 176 -34.93 4.71 -17.05
CA LYS A 176 -34.65 4.57 -18.48
C LYS A 176 -33.16 4.33 -18.75
N ILE A 177 -32.27 5.06 -18.06
CA ILE A 177 -30.82 4.86 -18.17
C ILE A 177 -30.46 3.45 -17.68
N THR A 178 -30.94 3.08 -16.50
CA THR A 178 -30.68 1.76 -15.89
C THR A 178 -31.18 0.62 -16.79
N ASP A 179 -32.40 0.73 -17.31
CA ASP A 179 -32.99 -0.26 -18.22
C ASP A 179 -32.18 -0.39 -19.51
N TYR A 180 -31.72 0.74 -20.08
CA TYR A 180 -30.89 0.72 -21.27
C TYR A 180 -29.58 -0.03 -21.03
N LEU A 181 -28.86 0.33 -19.96
CA LEU A 181 -27.56 -0.27 -19.64
C LEU A 181 -27.67 -1.76 -19.27
N ILE A 182 -28.65 -2.15 -18.47
CA ILE A 182 -28.79 -3.54 -18.01
C ILE A 182 -29.49 -4.42 -19.04
N LYS A 183 -30.63 -3.98 -19.58
CA LYS A 183 -31.47 -4.85 -20.44
C LYS A 183 -31.00 -4.85 -21.88
N GLU A 184 -30.63 -3.70 -22.43
CA GLU A 184 -30.19 -3.58 -23.82
C GLU A 184 -28.68 -3.84 -23.96
N LYS A 185 -27.84 -3.22 -23.12
CA LYS A 185 -26.37 -3.37 -23.19
C LYS A 185 -25.79 -4.51 -22.35
N ARG A 186 -26.59 -5.14 -21.50
CA ARG A 186 -26.17 -6.27 -20.65
C ARG A 186 -24.99 -5.93 -19.74
N ILE A 187 -24.94 -4.68 -19.27
CA ILE A 187 -23.95 -4.22 -18.29
C ILE A 187 -24.40 -4.69 -16.90
N GLU A 188 -23.47 -5.25 -16.14
CA GLU A 188 -23.70 -5.64 -14.75
C GLU A 188 -23.91 -4.41 -13.87
N LYS A 189 -24.75 -4.53 -12.83
CA LYS A 189 -25.21 -3.38 -12.05
C LYS A 189 -24.07 -2.69 -11.26
N ASP A 190 -23.03 -3.42 -10.92
CA ASP A 190 -21.83 -2.96 -10.23
C ASP A 190 -20.83 -2.21 -11.13
N ARG A 191 -20.98 -2.32 -12.46
CA ARG A 191 -20.14 -1.61 -13.44
C ARG A 191 -20.53 -0.15 -13.65
N PHE A 192 -21.61 0.32 -13.05
CA PHE A 192 -22.00 1.74 -13.12
C PHE A 192 -22.76 2.24 -11.89
N VAL A 193 -22.58 3.53 -11.59
CA VAL A 193 -23.28 4.27 -10.55
C VAL A 193 -24.00 5.45 -11.18
N ILE A 194 -25.24 5.70 -10.78
CA ILE A 194 -25.99 6.90 -11.17
C ILE A 194 -26.21 7.72 -9.90
N SER A 195 -25.76 8.97 -9.93
CA SER A 195 -25.94 9.91 -8.81
C SER A 195 -26.61 11.18 -9.30
N THR A 196 -27.45 11.77 -8.44
CA THR A 196 -28.24 12.95 -8.78
C THR A 196 -27.94 14.11 -7.85
N ALA A 197 -28.00 15.32 -8.39
CA ALA A 197 -27.86 16.57 -7.63
C ALA A 197 -28.82 17.64 -8.15
N ILE A 198 -29.01 18.70 -7.36
CA ILE A 198 -29.79 19.88 -7.78
C ILE A 198 -28.85 20.93 -8.37
N SER A 199 -29.25 21.56 -9.45
CA SER A 199 -28.53 22.65 -10.11
C SER A 199 -29.48 23.67 -10.74
N ASP A 200 -28.92 24.74 -11.29
CA ASP A 200 -29.68 25.77 -12.01
C ASP A 200 -30.13 25.33 -13.41
N GLU A 201 -29.42 24.35 -13.99
CA GLU A 201 -29.70 23.81 -15.31
C GLU A 201 -29.53 22.30 -15.35
N ASN A 202 -30.25 21.61 -16.24
CA ASN A 202 -30.08 20.18 -16.39
C ASN A 202 -28.74 19.87 -17.06
N LEU A 203 -27.92 19.07 -16.39
CA LEU A 203 -26.59 18.70 -16.85
C LEU A 203 -26.35 17.22 -16.61
N THR A 204 -25.92 16.53 -17.65
CA THR A 204 -25.52 15.13 -17.58
C THR A 204 -24.01 15.05 -17.80
N GLN A 205 -23.31 14.37 -16.90
CA GLN A 205 -21.88 14.09 -17.05
C GLN A 205 -21.61 12.59 -16.92
N TYR A 206 -20.72 12.07 -17.75
CA TYR A 206 -20.26 10.70 -17.69
C TYR A 206 -18.78 10.65 -17.35
N PHE A 207 -18.43 9.83 -16.37
CA PHE A 207 -17.06 9.62 -15.95
C PHE A 207 -16.72 8.12 -15.96
N ILE A 208 -15.44 7.85 -16.19
CA ILE A 208 -14.84 6.53 -15.96
C ILE A 208 -13.90 6.68 -14.77
N VAL A 209 -14.16 5.88 -13.74
CA VAL A 209 -13.39 5.88 -12.50
C VAL A 209 -12.63 4.54 -12.43
N PRO A 210 -11.33 4.54 -12.73
CA PRO A 210 -10.51 3.32 -12.63
C PRO A 210 -10.29 2.90 -11.17
N PRO A 211 -9.85 1.65 -10.92
CA PRO A 211 -9.51 1.20 -9.57
C PRO A 211 -8.52 2.14 -8.87
N GLY A 212 -8.82 2.47 -7.60
CA GLY A 212 -7.99 3.37 -6.79
C GLY A 212 -8.18 4.86 -7.06
N ALA A 213 -8.90 5.25 -8.11
CA ALA A 213 -9.31 6.65 -8.29
C ALA A 213 -10.48 6.98 -7.36
N SER A 214 -10.50 8.22 -6.87
CA SER A 214 -11.69 8.74 -6.20
C SER A 214 -12.73 9.17 -7.24
N PRO A 215 -14.03 8.92 -7.00
CA PRO A 215 -15.08 9.44 -7.88
C PRO A 215 -15.09 10.98 -7.81
N PRO A 216 -15.50 11.67 -8.89
CA PRO A 216 -15.66 13.12 -8.87
C PRO A 216 -16.68 13.55 -7.80
N GLU A 217 -16.39 14.65 -7.11
CA GLU A 217 -17.36 15.26 -6.20
C GLU A 217 -18.48 15.95 -7.01
N ILE A 218 -19.73 15.75 -6.59
CA ILE A 218 -20.86 16.51 -7.11
C ILE A 218 -21.15 17.62 -6.12
N GLU A 219 -20.89 18.86 -6.50
CA GLU A 219 -21.34 20.01 -5.72
C GLU A 219 -22.84 20.25 -5.99
N ASP A 220 -23.63 20.32 -4.92
CA ASP A 220 -24.98 20.86 -4.95
C ASP A 220 -24.86 22.40 -4.96
N ASN A 221 -25.33 23.04 -6.03
CA ASN A 221 -25.47 24.50 -6.04
C ASN A 221 -26.71 24.85 -5.21
N ASN A 222 -26.52 25.05 -3.90
CA ASN A 222 -27.61 25.31 -2.97
C ASN A 222 -28.15 26.74 -3.06
#